data_AF-A0A7C6X7W2-F1
#
_entry.id   AF-A0A7C6X7W2-F1
#
_cell.length_a   1.000
_cell.length_b   1.000
_cell.length_c   1.000
_cell.angle_alpha   90.00
_cell.angle_beta   90.00
_cell.angle_gamma   90.00
#
_symmetry.space_group_name_H-M   'P 1'
#
loop_
_entity.id
_entity.type
_entity.pdbx_description
1 polymer ?
#
loop_
_entity_poly.entity_id
_entity_poly.type
_entity_poly.pdbx_seq_one_letter_code
_entity_poly.pdbx_strand_id
1 'polypeptide(L)'
;MKKKITHLSWRSVLIAIPGSILITASSTYVALRASALPWPTIFVAVLSFALMRLFGRSDVNEINVAATGMSAGAMVAGGLVFTLPGLFISGIWEVGDKSQTTALTFIKSRFPAVLLIALAGVILGTALCWFFRKRNIEQMELPYPIGKAAASTLEAGKTGGSQALTLLVTLLLAAVLTLMRDQFNVFPSLVSFSILAVPISFSMSPMAIGIGGLIGFSSTLYWLLGAAITTAVRFIFLETSILNSIPNIADKLSEWNLTVAIALMVGAGAGTLLSFL
;
A
#
# COMPACT_ATOMS: atom_id res chain seq x y z
N MET A 1 16.25 -8.10 -41.22
CA MET A 1 16.51 -7.22 -40.06
C MET A 1 15.28 -7.22 -39.15
N LYS A 2 15.34 -7.84 -37.96
CA LYS A 2 14.25 -7.72 -36.96
C LYS A 2 14.17 -6.25 -36.55
N LYS A 3 13.02 -5.61 -36.80
CA LYS A 3 12.78 -4.20 -36.52
C LYS A 3 13.08 -3.94 -35.04
N LYS A 4 14.04 -3.06 -34.74
CA LYS A 4 14.37 -2.63 -33.37
C LYS A 4 13.14 -1.89 -32.83
N ILE A 5 12.32 -2.55 -32.04
CA ILE A 5 11.19 -1.92 -31.37
C ILE A 5 11.82 -1.09 -30.23
N THR A 6 11.74 0.23 -30.32
CA THR A 6 12.06 1.09 -29.19
C THR A 6 11.11 0.75 -28.06
N HIS A 7 11.65 0.18 -26.97
CA HIS A 7 10.87 -0.24 -25.81
C HIS A 7 10.05 0.93 -25.22
N LEU A 8 10.58 2.15 -25.32
CA LEU A 8 9.89 3.38 -24.95
C LEU A 8 9.08 3.92 -26.13
N SER A 9 7.75 3.77 -26.06
CA SER A 9 6.84 4.36 -27.05
C SER A 9 6.12 5.57 -26.46
N TRP A 10 5.69 6.51 -27.31
CA TRP A 10 4.84 7.62 -26.88
C TRP A 10 3.54 7.15 -26.22
N ARG A 11 2.95 6.04 -26.70
CA ARG A 11 1.72 5.47 -26.13
C ARG A 11 1.95 4.95 -24.71
N SER A 12 3.09 4.29 -24.46
CA SER A 12 3.44 3.79 -23.13
C SER A 12 3.56 4.94 -22.12
N VAL A 13 4.11 6.09 -22.54
CA VAL A 13 4.19 7.30 -21.71
C VAL A 13 2.80 7.90 -21.45
N LEU A 14 1.98 8.03 -22.49
CA LEU A 14 0.61 8.54 -22.37
C LEU A 14 -0.28 7.71 -21.45
N ILE A 15 -0.04 6.40 -21.37
CA ILE A 15 -0.76 5.50 -20.45
C ILE A 15 -0.14 5.53 -19.05
N ALA A 16 1.19 5.60 -18.96
CA ALA A 16 1.91 5.61 -17.69
C ALA A 16 1.62 6.85 -16.85
N ILE A 17 1.50 8.05 -17.43
CA ILE A 17 1.25 9.30 -16.69
C ILE A 17 -0.10 9.29 -15.92
N PRO A 18 -1.27 9.13 -16.57
CA PRO A 18 -2.54 9.09 -15.85
C PRO A 18 -2.63 7.86 -14.94
N GLY A 19 -2.06 6.73 -15.36
CA GLY A 19 -2.01 5.54 -14.54
C GLY A 19 -1.16 5.75 -13.27
N SER A 20 -0.02 6.43 -13.34
CA SER A 20 0.81 6.70 -12.16
C SER A 20 0.11 7.65 -11.18
N ILE A 21 -0.66 8.64 -11.66
CA ILE A 21 -1.50 9.50 -10.81
C ILE A 21 -2.53 8.66 -10.06
N LEU A 22 -3.27 7.80 -10.77
CA LEU A 22 -4.28 6.91 -10.19
C LEU A 22 -3.65 5.96 -9.15
N ILE A 23 -2.53 5.35 -9.49
CA ILE A 23 -1.83 4.40 -8.62
C ILE A 23 -1.24 5.12 -7.40
N THR A 24 -0.72 6.34 -7.55
CA THR A 24 -0.23 7.15 -6.42
C THR A 24 -1.37 7.45 -5.46
N ALA A 25 -2.53 7.91 -5.95
CA ALA A 25 -3.69 8.21 -5.12
C ALA A 25 -4.21 6.97 -4.39
N SER A 26 -4.41 5.86 -5.13
CA SER A 26 -4.87 4.60 -4.56
C SER A 26 -3.88 4.04 -3.53
N SER A 27 -2.58 4.04 -3.85
CA SER A 27 -1.53 3.54 -2.95
C SER A 27 -1.42 4.38 -1.68
N THR A 28 -1.53 5.70 -1.80
CA THR A 28 -1.51 6.62 -0.65
C THR A 28 -2.69 6.35 0.27
N TYR A 29 -3.89 6.21 -0.30
CA TYR A 29 -5.09 5.90 0.45
C TYR A 29 -4.99 4.55 1.18
N VAL A 30 -4.58 3.49 0.47
CA VAL A 30 -4.45 2.15 1.04
C VAL A 30 -3.38 2.14 2.14
N ALA A 31 -2.23 2.76 1.90
CA ALA A 31 -1.16 2.80 2.90
C ALA A 31 -1.58 3.58 4.16
N LEU A 32 -2.33 4.67 4.04
CA LEU A 32 -2.84 5.40 5.19
C LEU A 32 -3.98 4.64 5.91
N ARG A 33 -4.88 3.98 5.16
CA ARG A 33 -6.04 3.27 5.74
C ARG A 33 -5.68 1.91 6.34
N ALA A 34 -4.82 1.14 5.67
CA ALA A 34 -4.45 -0.22 6.07
C ALA A 34 -3.08 -0.29 6.74
N SER A 35 -2.34 0.83 6.77
CA SER A 35 -1.01 0.91 7.36
C SER A 35 0.00 -0.08 6.77
N ALA A 36 -0.29 -0.52 5.56
CA ALA A 36 0.49 -1.41 4.75
C ALA A 36 0.30 -1.01 3.29
N LEU A 37 1.39 -1.07 2.52
CA LEU A 37 1.36 -0.77 1.10
C LEU A 37 1.46 -2.07 0.29
N PRO A 38 0.34 -2.66 -0.16
CA PRO A 38 0.39 -3.80 -1.07
C PRO A 38 0.94 -3.34 -2.41
N TRP A 39 1.91 -4.07 -2.95
CA TRP A 39 2.55 -3.72 -4.22
C TRP A 39 1.55 -3.91 -5.38
N PRO A 40 1.22 -2.86 -6.15
CA PRO A 40 0.16 -2.93 -7.17
C PRO A 40 0.65 -3.53 -8.50
N THR A 41 1.81 -4.20 -8.54
CA THR A 41 2.49 -4.64 -9.77
C THR A 41 1.60 -5.52 -10.66
N ILE A 42 0.85 -6.46 -10.07
CA ILE A 42 -0.07 -7.35 -10.82
C ILE A 42 -1.20 -6.53 -11.45
N PHE A 43 -1.85 -5.67 -10.65
CA PHE A 43 -2.94 -4.82 -11.12
C PHE A 43 -2.48 -3.89 -12.25
N VAL A 44 -1.33 -3.24 -12.07
CA VAL A 44 -0.75 -2.32 -13.04
C VAL A 44 -0.36 -3.03 -14.34
N ALA A 45 0.15 -4.27 -14.28
CA ALA A 45 0.44 -5.07 -15.46
C ALA A 45 -0.84 -5.38 -16.27
N VAL A 46 -1.91 -5.80 -15.58
CA VAL A 46 -3.22 -6.08 -16.21
C VAL A 46 -3.85 -4.80 -16.77
N LEU A 47 -3.82 -3.71 -16.03
CA LEU A 47 -4.36 -2.43 -16.46
C LEU A 47 -3.61 -1.89 -17.68
N SER A 48 -2.28 -1.96 -17.68
CA SER A 48 -1.45 -1.55 -18.81
C SER A 48 -1.75 -2.38 -20.05
N PHE A 49 -1.93 -3.69 -19.90
CA PHE A 49 -2.34 -4.58 -20.98
C PHE A 49 -3.71 -4.22 -21.54
N ALA A 50 -4.72 -4.04 -20.67
CA ALA A 50 -6.08 -3.71 -21.07
C ALA A 50 -6.14 -2.37 -21.83
N LEU A 51 -5.47 -1.34 -21.31
CA LEU A 51 -5.39 -0.03 -21.95
C LEU A 51 -4.65 -0.11 -23.29
N MET A 52 -3.50 -0.78 -23.36
CA MET A 52 -2.77 -0.99 -24.61
C MET A 52 -3.62 -1.68 -25.68
N ARG A 53 -4.36 -2.73 -25.29
CA ARG A 53 -5.27 -3.46 -26.18
C ARG A 53 -6.38 -2.55 -26.72
N LEU A 54 -6.90 -1.63 -25.93
CA LEU A 54 -7.88 -0.63 -26.37
C LEU A 54 -7.30 0.32 -27.44
N PHE A 55 -6.00 0.63 -27.38
CA PHE A 55 -5.27 1.41 -28.39
C PHE A 55 -4.76 0.58 -29.58
N GLY A 56 -5.24 -0.65 -29.74
CA GLY A 56 -5.04 -1.49 -30.93
C GLY A 56 -3.67 -2.17 -31.05
N ARG A 57 -2.85 -2.21 -29.99
CA ARG A 57 -1.56 -2.93 -29.97
C ARG A 57 -1.31 -3.60 -28.62
N SER A 58 -0.72 -4.78 -28.62
CA SER A 58 -0.41 -5.56 -27.40
C SER A 58 1.04 -6.04 -27.42
N ASP A 59 1.99 -5.12 -27.61
CA ASP A 59 3.41 -5.44 -27.50
C ASP A 59 3.80 -5.57 -26.03
N VAL A 60 4.37 -6.71 -25.67
CA VAL A 60 4.70 -7.04 -24.27
C VAL A 60 5.73 -6.06 -23.70
N ASN A 61 6.68 -5.59 -24.51
CA ASN A 61 7.69 -4.65 -24.03
C ASN A 61 7.07 -3.28 -23.75
N GLU A 62 6.19 -2.82 -24.65
CA GLU A 62 5.48 -1.54 -24.49
C GLU A 62 4.57 -1.55 -23.26
N ILE A 63 3.88 -2.68 -23.02
CA ILE A 63 3.08 -2.90 -21.81
C ILE A 63 3.96 -2.89 -20.56
N ASN A 64 5.13 -3.54 -20.60
CA ASN A 64 6.05 -3.57 -19.47
C ASN A 64 6.58 -2.17 -19.12
N VAL A 65 6.85 -1.33 -20.12
CA VAL A 65 7.24 0.08 -19.90
C VAL A 65 6.09 0.88 -19.28
N ALA A 66 4.87 0.75 -19.82
CA ALA A 66 3.70 1.42 -19.26
C ALA A 66 3.44 0.99 -17.81
N ALA A 67 3.51 -0.32 -17.54
CA ALA A 67 3.32 -0.89 -16.21
C ALA A 67 4.39 -0.43 -15.22
N THR A 68 5.65 -0.38 -15.66
CA THR A 68 6.75 0.13 -14.83
C THR A 68 6.52 1.61 -14.49
N GLY A 69 6.13 2.44 -15.47
CA GLY A 69 5.85 3.85 -15.26
C GLY A 69 4.67 4.11 -14.31
N MET A 70 3.60 3.33 -14.42
CA MET A 70 2.49 3.37 -13.47
C MET A 70 2.92 2.93 -12.06
N SER A 71 3.69 1.84 -11.96
CA SER A 71 4.15 1.29 -10.69
C SER A 71 5.13 2.22 -9.96
N ALA A 72 5.86 3.07 -10.69
CA ALA A 72 6.71 4.11 -10.10
C ALA A 72 5.90 5.06 -9.19
N GLY A 73 4.63 5.34 -9.53
CA GLY A 73 3.74 6.14 -8.68
C GLY A 73 3.52 5.53 -7.29
N ALA A 74 3.40 4.20 -7.20
CA ALA A 74 3.27 3.51 -5.91
C ALA A 74 4.53 3.64 -5.05
N MET A 75 5.72 3.64 -5.66
CA MET A 75 6.99 3.80 -4.93
C MET A 75 7.14 5.21 -4.36
N VAL A 76 6.75 6.23 -5.13
CA VAL A 76 6.73 7.62 -4.65
C VAL A 76 5.69 7.79 -3.53
N ALA A 77 4.49 7.23 -3.70
CA ALA A 77 3.46 7.22 -2.67
C ALA A 77 3.96 6.59 -1.37
N GLY A 78 4.63 5.43 -1.44
CA GLY A 78 5.21 4.77 -0.29
C GLY A 78 6.18 5.67 0.48
N GLY A 79 7.11 6.32 -0.21
CA GLY A 79 8.02 7.29 0.42
C GLY A 79 7.28 8.42 1.13
N LEU A 80 6.29 9.02 0.46
CA LEU A 80 5.53 10.15 1.01
C LEU A 80 4.67 9.76 2.21
N VAL A 81 4.01 8.59 2.18
CA VAL A 81 3.14 8.12 3.28
C VAL A 81 3.93 7.84 4.56
N PHE A 82 5.22 7.53 4.49
CA PHE A 82 6.04 7.37 5.69
C PHE A 82 6.70 8.69 6.13
N THR A 83 7.11 9.54 5.19
CA THR A 83 7.78 10.79 5.53
C THR A 83 6.83 11.87 6.03
N LEU A 84 5.69 12.08 5.37
CA LEU A 84 4.80 13.21 5.70
C LEU A 84 4.19 13.06 7.10
N PRO A 85 3.63 11.91 7.52
CA PRO A 85 3.19 11.74 8.91
C PRO A 85 4.31 11.96 9.93
N GLY A 86 5.55 11.58 9.62
CA GLY A 86 6.71 11.86 10.47
C GLY A 86 6.96 13.35 10.71
N LEU A 87 6.73 14.19 9.70
CA LEU A 87 6.81 15.66 9.82
C LEU A 87 5.73 16.23 10.75
N PHE A 88 4.54 15.63 10.77
CA PHE A 88 3.48 16.01 11.71
C PHE A 88 3.77 15.55 13.13
N ILE A 89 4.20 14.29 13.29
CA ILE A 89 4.52 13.71 14.59
C ILE A 89 5.69 14.44 15.27
N SER A 90 6.69 14.89 14.48
CA SER A 90 7.83 15.66 14.98
C SER A 90 7.51 17.12 15.33
N GLY A 91 6.28 17.59 15.08
CA GLY A 91 5.87 18.97 15.34
C GLY A 91 6.41 20.00 14.34
N ILE A 92 7.15 19.58 13.30
CA ILE A 92 7.61 20.49 12.23
C ILE A 92 6.40 20.99 11.43
N TRP A 93 5.42 20.11 11.24
CA TRP A 93 4.17 20.40 10.53
C TRP A 93 3.01 20.33 11.51
N GLU A 94 2.26 21.40 11.66
CA GLU A 94 1.07 21.43 12.50
C GLU A 94 -0.19 21.44 11.63
N VAL A 95 -1.19 20.67 12.04
CA VAL A 95 -2.51 20.70 11.43
C VAL A 95 -3.28 21.88 12.01
N GLY A 96 -3.59 22.88 11.18
CA GLY A 96 -4.41 24.01 11.61
C GLY A 96 -3.63 25.16 12.25
N ASP A 97 -2.58 25.64 11.57
CA ASP A 97 -2.11 27.01 11.80
C ASP A 97 -3.35 27.93 11.72
N LYS A 98 -3.75 28.52 12.85
CA LYS A 98 -5.02 29.23 13.03
C LYS A 98 -5.19 30.41 12.06
N SER A 99 -4.12 30.79 11.36
CA SER A 99 -4.11 31.84 10.33
C SER A 99 -4.43 31.35 8.90
N GLN A 100 -4.46 30.04 8.62
CA GLN A 100 -4.70 29.51 7.27
C GLN A 100 -6.15 29.01 7.11
N THR A 101 -7.00 29.89 6.59
CA THR A 101 -8.46 29.70 6.54
C THR A 101 -8.98 28.78 5.42
N THR A 102 -8.14 28.06 4.66
CA THR A 102 -8.62 27.13 3.60
C THR A 102 -7.63 26.01 3.29
N ALA A 103 -8.11 24.78 3.07
CA ALA A 103 -7.30 23.61 2.70
C ALA A 103 -6.40 23.82 1.47
N LEU A 104 -6.85 24.65 0.50
CA LEU A 104 -6.04 25.01 -0.66
C LEU A 104 -4.77 25.78 -0.28
N THR A 105 -4.85 26.69 0.69
CA THR A 105 -3.70 27.49 1.14
C THR A 105 -2.67 26.61 1.83
N PHE A 106 -3.14 25.68 2.66
CA PHE A 106 -2.30 24.68 3.30
C PHE A 106 -1.54 23.83 2.27
N ILE A 107 -2.25 23.30 1.26
CA ILE A 107 -1.64 22.50 0.18
C ILE A 107 -0.63 23.34 -0.60
N LYS A 108 -0.98 24.58 -0.99
CA LYS A 108 -0.07 25.47 -1.74
C LYS A 108 1.21 25.80 -0.98
N SER A 109 1.10 26.05 0.33
CA SER A 109 2.25 26.36 1.18
C SER A 109 3.23 25.19 1.29
N ARG A 110 2.70 23.95 1.41
CA ARG A 110 3.53 22.75 1.61
C ARG A 110 3.92 22.02 0.32
N PHE A 111 3.26 22.31 -0.80
CA PHE A 111 3.51 21.67 -2.08
C PHE A 111 4.99 21.70 -2.52
N PRO A 112 5.73 22.82 -2.42
CA PRO A 112 7.15 22.84 -2.79
C PRO A 112 8.00 21.88 -1.95
N ALA A 113 7.72 21.79 -0.64
CA ALA A 113 8.42 20.88 0.25
C ALA A 113 8.11 19.42 -0.07
N VAL A 114 6.83 19.07 -0.28
CA VAL A 114 6.40 17.73 -0.69
C VAL A 114 7.08 17.33 -2.01
N LEU A 115 7.11 18.25 -2.98
CA LEU A 115 7.74 18.02 -4.28
C LEU A 115 9.24 17.75 -4.14
N LEU A 116 9.96 18.55 -3.34
CA LEU A 116 11.39 18.36 -3.09
C LEU A 116 11.67 17.03 -2.39
N ILE A 117 10.87 16.65 -1.39
CA ILE A 117 10.97 15.36 -0.70
C ILE A 117 10.76 14.21 -1.70
N ALA A 118 9.73 14.30 -2.55
CA ALA A 118 9.46 13.30 -3.57
C ALA A 118 10.61 13.18 -4.57
N LEU A 119 11.12 14.31 -5.08
CA LEU A 119 12.25 14.33 -6.03
C LEU A 119 13.53 13.77 -5.40
N ALA A 120 13.86 14.17 -4.17
CA ALA A 120 15.01 13.64 -3.44
C ALA A 120 14.89 12.12 -3.25
N GLY A 121 13.71 11.64 -2.87
CA GLY A 121 13.40 10.21 -2.73
C GLY A 121 13.54 9.44 -4.04
N VAL A 122 13.07 10.00 -5.16
CA VAL A 122 13.22 9.40 -6.50
C VAL A 122 14.68 9.33 -6.91
N ILE A 123 15.45 10.41 -6.76
CA ILE A 123 16.86 10.47 -7.13
C ILE A 123 17.66 9.45 -6.30
N LEU A 124 17.53 9.50 -4.97
CA LEU A 124 18.24 8.58 -4.07
C LEU A 124 17.81 7.13 -4.30
N GLY A 125 16.51 6.86 -4.39
CA GLY A 125 15.98 5.53 -4.63
C GLY A 125 16.49 4.94 -5.95
N THR A 126 16.47 5.74 -7.03
CA THR A 126 16.97 5.30 -8.34
C THR A 126 18.48 5.06 -8.31
N ALA A 127 19.25 5.94 -7.66
CA ALA A 127 20.70 5.78 -7.53
C ALA A 127 21.07 4.52 -6.74
N LEU A 128 20.38 4.24 -5.63
CA LEU A 128 20.59 3.03 -4.85
C LEU A 128 20.15 1.77 -5.61
N CYS A 129 19.01 1.81 -6.30
CA CYS A 129 18.59 0.70 -7.16
C CYS A 129 19.60 0.43 -8.26
N TRP A 130 20.16 1.46 -8.89
CA TRP A 130 21.23 1.33 -9.88
C TRP A 130 22.48 0.68 -9.28
N PHE A 131 22.92 1.15 -8.11
CA PHE A 131 24.10 0.63 -7.41
C PHE A 131 23.94 -0.85 -7.05
N PHE A 132 22.79 -1.25 -6.51
CA PHE A 132 22.52 -2.63 -6.10
C PHE A 132 22.02 -3.53 -7.23
N ARG A 133 21.74 -3.00 -8.43
CA ARG A 133 21.20 -3.76 -9.56
C ARG A 133 22.06 -4.98 -9.88
N LYS A 134 23.37 -4.81 -10.02
CA LYS A 134 24.28 -5.91 -10.40
C LYS A 134 24.20 -7.06 -9.39
N ARG A 135 24.27 -6.73 -8.10
CA ARG A 135 24.13 -7.71 -7.02
C ARG A 135 22.77 -8.40 -7.07
N ASN A 136 21.70 -7.63 -7.09
CA ASN A 136 20.33 -8.17 -6.93
C ASN A 136 19.78 -8.87 -8.17
N ILE A 137 20.30 -8.58 -9.38
CA ILE A 137 19.79 -9.12 -10.65
C ILE A 137 20.73 -10.15 -11.26
N GLU A 138 22.04 -9.91 -11.25
CA GLU A 138 23.01 -10.74 -11.99
C GLU A 138 23.71 -11.75 -11.08
N GLN A 139 23.96 -11.40 -9.82
CA GLN A 139 24.76 -12.24 -8.90
C GLN A 139 23.90 -13.12 -7.98
N MET A 140 22.69 -12.68 -7.64
CA MET A 140 21.78 -13.43 -6.76
C MET A 140 20.67 -14.09 -7.57
N GLU A 141 20.44 -15.39 -7.34
CA GLU A 141 19.33 -16.15 -7.92
C GLU A 141 18.02 -15.91 -7.14
N LEU A 142 17.54 -14.66 -7.15
CA LEU A 142 16.29 -14.32 -6.47
C LEU A 142 15.09 -14.95 -7.21
N PRO A 143 14.06 -15.44 -6.48
CA PRO A 143 12.93 -16.16 -7.09
C PRO A 143 11.94 -15.27 -7.87
N TYR A 144 12.00 -13.94 -7.72
CA TYR A 144 11.09 -12.91 -8.27
C TYR A 144 9.60 -13.33 -8.34
N PRO A 145 8.98 -13.77 -7.22
CA PRO A 145 7.63 -14.35 -7.23
C PRO A 145 6.57 -13.36 -7.74
N ILE A 146 6.65 -12.08 -7.35
CA ILE A 146 5.71 -11.04 -7.79
C ILE A 146 5.86 -10.77 -9.30
N GLY A 147 7.10 -10.76 -9.81
CA GLY A 147 7.37 -10.58 -11.23
C GLY A 147 6.84 -11.74 -12.07
N LYS A 148 7.05 -12.99 -11.60
CA LYS A 148 6.49 -14.19 -12.22
C LYS A 148 4.97 -14.17 -12.21
N ALA A 149 4.36 -13.83 -11.08
CA ALA A 149 2.90 -13.71 -10.97
C ALA A 149 2.33 -12.65 -11.92
N ALA A 150 2.98 -11.49 -12.03
CA ALA A 150 2.58 -10.44 -12.97
C ALA A 150 2.70 -10.91 -14.43
N ALA A 151 3.77 -11.63 -14.78
CA ALA A 151 3.96 -12.21 -16.10
C ALA A 151 2.89 -13.27 -16.43
N SER A 152 2.61 -14.21 -15.51
CA SER A 152 1.56 -15.21 -15.68
C SER A 152 0.17 -14.58 -15.80
N THR A 153 -0.09 -13.49 -15.06
CA THR A 153 -1.35 -12.76 -15.16
C THR A 153 -1.48 -12.06 -16.52
N LEU A 154 -0.39 -11.50 -17.03
CA LEU A 154 -0.34 -10.89 -18.36
C LEU A 154 -0.56 -11.93 -19.47
N GLU A 155 0.03 -13.11 -19.34
CA GLU A 155 -0.19 -14.25 -20.22
C GLU A 155 -1.65 -14.71 -20.20
N ALA A 156 -2.24 -14.88 -19.02
CA ALA A 156 -3.66 -15.22 -18.85
C ALA A 156 -4.59 -14.16 -19.45
N GLY A 157 -4.26 -12.88 -19.33
CA GLY A 157 -4.99 -11.79 -19.98
C GLY A 157 -4.88 -11.81 -21.51
N LYS A 158 -3.76 -12.30 -22.05
CA LYS A 158 -3.52 -12.42 -23.49
C LYS A 158 -4.26 -13.60 -24.11
N THR A 159 -4.19 -14.78 -23.49
CA THR A 159 -4.93 -15.97 -23.92
C THR A 159 -6.44 -15.81 -23.76
N GLY A 160 -6.87 -15.03 -22.76
CA GLY A 160 -8.28 -14.82 -22.46
C GLY A 160 -8.95 -16.08 -21.90
N GLY A 161 -10.28 -16.09 -21.89
CA GLY A 161 -11.07 -17.22 -21.37
C GLY A 161 -11.33 -17.16 -19.87
N SER A 162 -11.51 -18.33 -19.24
CA SER A 162 -12.01 -18.45 -17.86
C SER A 162 -11.14 -17.70 -16.84
N GLN A 163 -9.81 -17.75 -16.97
CA GLN A 163 -8.91 -17.07 -16.02
C GLN A 163 -9.03 -15.54 -16.05
N ALA A 164 -9.12 -14.94 -17.24
CA ALA A 164 -9.31 -13.50 -17.40
C ALA A 164 -10.69 -13.06 -16.86
N LEU A 165 -11.72 -13.89 -17.06
CA LEU A 165 -13.06 -13.65 -16.54
C LEU A 165 -13.08 -13.70 -15.00
N THR A 166 -12.40 -14.68 -14.39
CA THR A 166 -12.27 -14.77 -12.93
C THR A 166 -11.62 -13.53 -12.33
N LEU A 167 -10.56 -12.99 -12.96
CA LEU A 167 -9.91 -11.76 -12.49
C LEU A 167 -10.85 -10.55 -12.55
N LEU A 168 -11.60 -10.41 -13.65
CA LEU A 168 -12.52 -9.28 -13.83
C LEU A 168 -13.73 -9.38 -12.89
N VAL A 169 -14.30 -10.57 -12.72
CA VAL A 169 -15.43 -10.82 -11.81
C VAL A 169 -15.03 -10.58 -10.36
N THR A 170 -13.87 -11.08 -9.92
CA THR A 170 -13.41 -10.87 -8.54
C THR A 170 -13.09 -9.40 -8.25
N LEU A 171 -12.49 -8.68 -9.20
CA LEU A 171 -12.27 -7.24 -9.11
C LEU A 171 -13.59 -6.47 -8.98
N LEU A 172 -14.56 -6.77 -9.84
CA LEU A 172 -15.86 -6.10 -9.85
C LEU A 172 -16.66 -6.41 -8.59
N LEU A 173 -16.65 -7.67 -8.13
CA LEU A 173 -17.31 -8.08 -6.89
C LEU A 173 -16.69 -7.39 -5.68
N ALA A 174 -15.36 -7.29 -5.60
CA ALA A 174 -14.69 -6.54 -4.53
C ALA A 174 -15.04 -5.05 -4.56
N ALA A 175 -15.13 -4.44 -5.75
CA ALA A 175 -15.53 -3.04 -5.91
C ALA A 175 -16.99 -2.82 -5.47
N VAL A 176 -17.92 -3.67 -5.91
CA VAL A 176 -19.34 -3.60 -5.52
C VAL A 176 -19.51 -3.78 -4.02
N LEU A 177 -18.89 -4.80 -3.42
CA LEU A 177 -18.94 -5.02 -1.97
C LEU A 177 -18.39 -3.81 -1.20
N THR A 178 -17.29 -3.22 -1.68
CA THR A 178 -16.68 -2.05 -1.05
C THR A 178 -17.59 -0.82 -1.17
N LEU A 179 -18.23 -0.60 -2.31
CA LEU A 179 -19.20 0.48 -2.50
C LEU A 179 -20.45 0.31 -1.62
N MET A 180 -20.99 -0.90 -1.55
CA MET A 180 -22.15 -1.19 -0.69
C MET A 180 -21.82 -0.98 0.80
N ARG A 181 -20.60 -1.31 1.21
CA ARG A 181 -20.12 -1.10 2.59
C ARG A 181 -19.82 0.37 2.89
N ASP A 182 -19.03 1.05 2.07
CA ASP A 182 -18.50 2.39 2.38
C ASP A 182 -19.44 3.54 1.97
N GLN A 183 -20.18 3.41 0.87
CA GLN A 183 -21.06 4.47 0.36
C GLN A 183 -22.52 4.28 0.78
N PHE A 184 -23.02 3.05 0.67
CA PHE A 184 -24.42 2.75 0.95
C PHE A 184 -24.66 2.24 2.39
N ASN A 185 -23.59 2.01 3.17
CA ASN A 185 -23.63 1.54 4.55
C ASN A 185 -24.54 0.30 4.76
N VAL A 186 -24.62 -0.58 3.75
CA VAL A 186 -25.46 -1.80 3.81
C VAL A 186 -24.96 -2.77 4.87
N PHE A 187 -23.64 -2.76 5.11
CA PHE A 187 -22.98 -3.57 6.13
C PHE A 187 -22.06 -2.69 6.98
N PRO A 188 -21.89 -2.99 8.28
CA PRO A 188 -20.93 -2.28 9.11
C PRO A 188 -19.51 -2.52 8.60
N SER A 189 -18.74 -1.44 8.43
CA SER A 189 -17.34 -1.52 8.00
C SER A 189 -16.41 -2.09 9.08
N LEU A 190 -16.85 -2.03 10.32
CA LEU A 190 -16.16 -2.49 11.50
C LEU A 190 -17.17 -3.16 12.43
N VAL A 191 -16.90 -4.42 12.78
CA VAL A 191 -17.69 -5.21 13.73
C VAL A 191 -16.89 -5.31 15.02
N SER A 192 -17.36 -4.65 16.07
CA SER A 192 -16.75 -4.70 17.39
C SER A 192 -17.55 -5.62 18.31
N PHE A 193 -16.84 -6.45 19.07
CA PHE A 193 -17.40 -7.24 20.14
C PHE A 193 -16.38 -7.39 21.26
N SER A 194 -16.83 -7.73 22.47
CA SER A 194 -15.96 -7.97 23.62
C SER A 194 -15.93 -9.45 23.95
N ILE A 195 -14.72 -10.00 24.11
CA ILE A 195 -14.51 -11.35 24.66
C ILE A 195 -13.76 -11.17 25.97
N LEU A 196 -14.33 -11.65 27.09
CA LEU A 196 -13.70 -11.57 28.41
C LEU A 196 -13.24 -10.14 28.77
N ALA A 197 -14.10 -9.14 28.53
CA ALA A 197 -13.83 -7.70 28.69
C ALA A 197 -12.79 -7.09 27.73
N VAL A 198 -12.12 -7.88 26.88
CA VAL A 198 -11.19 -7.36 25.87
C VAL A 198 -11.98 -6.91 24.62
N PRO A 199 -11.93 -5.62 24.24
CA PRO A 199 -12.58 -5.13 23.02
C PRO A 199 -11.81 -5.62 21.79
N ILE A 200 -12.48 -6.39 20.93
CA ILE A 200 -11.96 -6.90 19.67
C ILE A 200 -12.77 -6.29 18.52
N SER A 201 -12.08 -5.85 17.47
CA SER A 201 -12.70 -5.23 16.31
C SER A 201 -12.22 -5.86 15.02
N PHE A 202 -13.15 -6.27 14.18
CA PHE A 202 -12.89 -6.82 12.85
C PHE A 202 -13.33 -5.82 11.79
N SER A 203 -12.40 -5.42 10.91
CA SER A 203 -12.75 -4.64 9.72
C SER A 203 -13.12 -5.58 8.57
N MET A 204 -14.34 -5.46 8.07
CA MET A 204 -14.80 -6.26 6.94
C MET A 204 -14.21 -5.67 5.65
N SER A 205 -13.06 -6.17 5.20
CA SER A 205 -12.34 -5.63 4.05
C SER A 205 -11.98 -6.69 3.01
N PRO A 206 -12.61 -6.68 1.81
CA PRO A 206 -12.22 -7.55 0.69
C PRO A 206 -10.73 -7.41 0.35
N MET A 207 -10.19 -6.20 0.47
CA MET A 207 -8.77 -5.92 0.28
C MET A 207 -7.90 -6.66 1.31
N ALA A 208 -8.28 -6.68 2.59
CA ALA A 208 -7.50 -7.37 3.62
C ALA A 208 -7.43 -8.89 3.36
N ILE A 209 -8.53 -9.49 2.89
CA ILE A 209 -8.58 -10.90 2.49
C ILE A 209 -7.62 -11.15 1.31
N GLY A 210 -7.66 -10.30 0.29
CA GLY A 210 -6.76 -10.39 -0.85
C GLY A 210 -5.28 -10.25 -0.48
N ILE A 211 -4.95 -9.26 0.36
CA ILE A 211 -3.57 -9.04 0.83
C ILE A 211 -3.08 -10.23 1.64
N GLY A 212 -3.89 -10.75 2.58
CA GLY A 212 -3.54 -11.92 3.39
C GLY A 212 -3.23 -13.16 2.54
N GLY A 213 -4.03 -13.38 1.48
CA GLY A 213 -3.77 -14.44 0.51
C GLY A 213 -2.47 -14.26 -0.29
N LEU A 214 -2.09 -13.02 -0.61
CA LEU A 214 -0.86 -12.70 -1.34
C LEU A 214 0.40 -12.82 -0.50
N ILE A 215 0.38 -12.36 0.76
CA ILE A 215 1.55 -12.40 1.65
C ILE A 215 1.73 -13.76 2.32
N GLY A 216 0.68 -14.59 2.35
CA GLY A 216 0.71 -15.94 2.88
C GLY A 216 0.38 -16.04 4.37
N PHE A 217 0.16 -17.27 4.83
CA PHE A 217 -0.33 -17.55 6.18
C PHE A 217 0.65 -17.10 7.26
N SER A 218 1.94 -17.43 7.14
CA SER A 218 2.94 -17.11 8.17
C SER A 218 3.06 -15.60 8.42
N SER A 219 3.16 -14.80 7.36
CA SER A 219 3.23 -13.33 7.48
C SER A 219 1.95 -12.74 8.06
N THR A 220 0.79 -13.25 7.64
CA THR A 220 -0.51 -12.84 8.20
C THR A 220 -0.63 -13.22 9.68
N LEU A 221 -0.06 -14.35 10.10
CA LEU A 221 -0.05 -14.78 11.49
C LEU A 221 0.82 -13.86 12.35
N TYR A 222 2.00 -13.46 11.88
CA TYR A 222 2.84 -12.49 12.59
C TYR A 222 2.14 -11.14 12.78
N TRP A 223 1.40 -10.70 11.77
CA TRP A 223 0.55 -9.52 11.80
C TRP A 223 -0.56 -9.66 12.86
N LEU A 224 -1.26 -10.80 12.88
CA LEU A 224 -2.31 -11.09 13.85
C LEU A 224 -1.77 -11.16 15.28
N LEU A 225 -0.64 -11.84 15.49
CA LEU A 225 0.00 -11.96 16.81
C LEU A 225 0.49 -10.61 17.31
N GLY A 226 1.07 -9.79 16.44
CA GLY A 226 1.42 -8.41 16.77
C GLY A 226 0.20 -7.62 17.24
N ALA A 227 -0.89 -7.65 16.48
CA ALA A 227 -2.16 -7.02 16.86
C ALA A 227 -2.71 -7.53 18.21
N ALA A 228 -2.69 -8.85 18.44
CA ALA A 228 -3.17 -9.46 19.67
C ALA A 228 -2.32 -9.06 20.89
N ILE A 229 -0.99 -9.15 20.79
CA ILE A 229 -0.08 -8.77 21.87
C ILE A 229 -0.24 -7.29 22.21
N THR A 230 -0.27 -6.41 21.21
CA THR A 230 -0.44 -4.98 21.43
C THR A 230 -1.78 -4.65 22.09
N THR A 231 -2.86 -5.33 21.69
CA THR A 231 -4.19 -5.17 22.31
C THR A 231 -4.20 -5.66 23.75
N ALA A 232 -3.59 -6.81 24.04
CA ALA A 232 -3.49 -7.37 25.38
C ALA A 232 -2.63 -6.48 26.31
N VAL A 233 -1.48 -6.02 25.83
CA VAL A 233 -0.61 -5.08 26.56
C VAL A 233 -1.38 -3.80 26.87
N ARG A 234 -2.05 -3.19 25.88
CA ARG A 234 -2.87 -1.98 26.10
C ARG A 234 -3.92 -2.20 27.18
N PHE A 235 -4.64 -3.33 27.12
CA PHE A 235 -5.66 -3.66 28.11
C PHE A 235 -5.07 -3.78 29.53
N ILE A 236 -3.96 -4.51 29.69
CA ILE A 236 -3.26 -4.64 30.98
C ILE A 236 -2.81 -3.28 31.50
N PHE A 237 -2.24 -2.42 30.65
CA PHE A 237 -1.77 -1.08 31.03
C PHE A 237 -2.90 -0.12 31.41
N LEU A 238 -4.08 -0.24 30.79
CA LEU A 238 -5.25 0.58 31.12
C LEU A 238 -5.98 0.11 32.40
N GLU A 239 -5.96 -1.20 32.69
CA GLU A 239 -6.63 -1.75 33.89
C GLU A 239 -5.73 -1.79 35.14
N THR A 240 -4.41 -1.65 35.01
CA THR A 240 -3.51 -1.63 36.17
C THR A 240 -3.60 -0.29 36.92
N SER A 241 -4.01 -0.35 38.20
CA SER A 241 -4.21 0.80 39.09
C SER A 241 -2.97 1.69 39.31
N ILE A 242 -1.78 1.21 38.94
CA ILE A 242 -0.49 1.90 39.14
C ILE A 242 -0.35 3.12 38.21
N LEU A 243 -0.91 3.07 36.98
CA LEU A 243 -0.83 4.16 36.01
C LEU A 243 -1.92 5.23 36.21
N ASN A 244 -3.03 4.88 36.85
CA ASN A 244 -4.11 5.82 37.20
C ASN A 244 -3.67 6.87 38.25
N SER A 245 -2.53 6.65 38.91
CA SER A 245 -1.93 7.59 39.87
C SER A 245 -1.16 8.74 39.19
N ILE A 246 -0.90 8.66 37.89
CA ILE A 246 -0.22 9.72 37.15
C ILE A 246 -1.27 10.52 36.37
N PRO A 247 -1.43 11.83 36.63
CA PRO A 247 -2.44 12.64 35.97
C PRO A 247 -2.23 12.69 34.44
N ASN A 248 -3.32 12.65 33.67
CA ASN A 248 -3.37 12.66 32.20
C ASN A 248 -2.75 11.45 31.47
N ILE A 249 -2.38 10.37 32.16
CA ILE A 249 -1.87 9.16 31.50
C ILE A 249 -2.98 8.40 30.78
N ALA A 250 -4.17 8.27 31.37
CA ALA A 250 -5.30 7.59 30.74
C ALA A 250 -5.74 8.29 29.44
N ASP A 251 -5.77 9.62 29.42
CA ASP A 251 -6.10 10.40 28.23
C ASP A 251 -5.03 10.24 27.15
N LYS A 252 -3.75 10.36 27.52
CA LYS A 252 -2.64 10.13 26.57
C LYS A 252 -2.57 8.70 26.06
N LEU A 253 -2.91 7.68 26.86
CA LEU A 253 -3.00 6.27 26.43
C LEU A 253 -4.27 5.97 25.61
N SER A 254 -5.35 6.72 25.82
CA SER A 254 -6.55 6.65 24.99
C SER A 254 -6.30 7.28 23.61
N GLU A 255 -5.52 8.38 23.55
CA GLU A 255 -4.97 8.97 22.33
C GLU A 255 -3.89 8.07 21.70
N TRP A 256 -3.18 7.31 22.53
CA TRP A 256 -2.35 6.17 22.14
C TRP A 256 -3.25 4.98 21.72
N ASN A 257 -4.11 5.23 20.75
CA ASN A 257 -4.52 4.20 19.82
C ASN A 257 -3.23 3.76 19.13
N LEU A 258 -2.57 2.74 19.72
CA LEU A 258 -1.68 1.84 19.03
C LEU A 258 -2.44 1.40 17.79
N THR A 259 -2.27 2.17 16.72
CA THR A 259 -2.93 1.96 15.47
C THR A 259 -2.58 0.54 15.11
N VAL A 260 -3.57 -0.24 14.67
CA VAL A 260 -3.35 -1.61 14.20
C VAL A 260 -2.07 -1.67 13.32
N ALA A 261 -1.80 -0.61 12.56
CA ALA A 261 -0.51 -0.19 12.00
C ALA A 261 0.78 -0.55 12.77
N ILE A 262 0.96 -0.04 13.98
CA ILE A 262 2.18 -0.19 14.77
C ILE A 262 2.29 -1.64 15.24
N ALA A 263 1.17 -2.24 15.65
CA ALA A 263 1.10 -3.64 16.02
C ALA A 263 1.44 -4.57 14.84
N LEU A 264 0.96 -4.24 13.64
CA LEU A 264 1.28 -4.92 12.39
C LEU A 264 2.75 -4.74 12.00
N MET A 265 3.31 -3.52 12.11
CA MET A 265 4.73 -3.25 11.81
C MET A 265 5.66 -3.95 12.79
N VAL A 266 5.37 -3.91 14.09
CA VAL A 266 6.17 -4.59 15.13
C VAL A 266 6.06 -6.11 14.98
N GLY A 267 4.85 -6.63 14.73
CA GLY A 267 4.63 -8.05 14.46
C GLY A 267 5.36 -8.53 13.20
N ALA A 268 5.29 -7.77 12.10
CA ALA A 268 6.04 -8.05 10.89
C ALA A 268 7.55 -8.05 11.14
N GLY A 269 8.06 -7.02 11.82
CA GLY A 269 9.49 -6.90 12.14
C GLY A 269 10.00 -8.06 13.00
N ALA A 270 9.31 -8.37 14.09
CA ALA A 270 9.64 -9.50 14.96
C ALA A 270 9.55 -10.85 14.22
N GLY A 271 8.50 -11.06 13.43
CA GLY A 271 8.34 -12.28 12.62
C GLY A 271 9.45 -12.45 11.58
N THR A 272 9.89 -11.36 10.94
CA THR A 272 11.04 -11.41 10.04
C THR A 272 12.34 -11.74 10.76
N LEU A 273 12.58 -11.18 11.95
CA LEU A 273 13.77 -11.51 12.76
C LEU A 273 13.76 -12.97 13.21
N LEU A 274 12.60 -13.49 13.64
CA LEU A 274 12.43 -14.90 14.01
C LEU A 274 12.66 -15.84 12.83
N SER A 275 12.34 -15.42 11.60
CA SER A 275 12.60 -16.26 10.41
C SER A 275 14.09 -16.39 10.04
N PHE A 276 14.96 -15.58 10.64
CA PHE A 276 16.42 -15.67 10.49
C PHE A 276 17.11 -16.49 11.60
N LEU A 277 16.38 -16.86 12.67
CA LEU A 277 16.85 -17.71 13.76
C LEU A 277 16.50 -19.17 13.47
#